data_AF-A0A3B8WSD5-F1
#
_entry.id   AF-A0A3B8WSD5-F1
#
_cell.length_a   1.000
_cell.length_b   1.000
_cell.length_c   1.000
_cell.angle_alpha   90.00
_cell.angle_beta   90.00
_cell.angle_gamma   90.00
#
_symmetry.space_group_name_H-M   'P 1'
#
loop_
_entity.id
_entity.type
_entity.pdbx_description
1 polymer ?
#
loop_
_entity_poly.entity_id
_entity_poly.type
_entity_poly.pdbx_seq_one_letter_code
_entity_poly.pdbx_strand_id
1 'polypeptide(L)' 'AEFYAELPISIKVTGPYHQIAEFVSDVAALPRIVTMHDLKLQKDQDRLVMLGTAKTYRYLDEDK' A
#
# COMPACT_ATOMS: atom_id res chain seq x y z
N ALA A 1 -23.21 8.84 -6.79
CA ALA A 1 -23.01 7.38 -6.86
C ALA A 1 -21.54 7.10 -6.60
N GLU A 2 -21.20 6.22 -5.66
CA GLU A 2 -19.84 5.70 -5.55
C GLU A 2 -19.70 4.58 -6.58
N PHE A 3 -19.03 4.86 -7.70
CA PHE A 3 -18.86 3.92 -8.82
C PHE A 3 -17.88 2.77 -8.51
N TYR A 4 -17.15 2.86 -7.39
CA TYR A 4 -16.13 1.90 -6.98
C TYR A 4 -16.11 1.77 -5.46
N ALA A 5 -15.72 0.60 -4.97
CA ALA A 5 -15.37 0.35 -3.59
C ALA A 5 -13.85 0.28 -3.45
N GLU A 6 -13.32 0.99 -2.46
CA GLU A 6 -11.94 0.82 -2.00
C GLU A 6 -11.84 -0.22 -0.89
N LEU A 7 -10.78 -1.01 -0.90
CA LEU A 7 -10.41 -1.92 0.19
C LEU A 7 -9.06 -1.47 0.76
N PRO A 8 -9.04 -0.80 1.93
CA PRO A 8 -7.81 -0.37 2.58
C PRO A 8 -7.15 -1.52 3.36
N ILE A 9 -5.84 -1.67 3.20
CA ILE A 9 -4.99 -2.68 3.84
C ILE A 9 -3.85 -1.96 4.55
N SER A 10 -3.82 -2.03 5.87
CA SER A 10 -2.72 -1.49 6.68
C SER A 10 -1.47 -2.37 6.56
N ILE A 11 -0.34 -1.76 6.24
CA ILE A 11 0.94 -2.42 6.04
C ILE A 11 1.95 -1.88 7.05
N LYS A 12 2.70 -2.79 7.68
CA LYS A 12 3.88 -2.50 8.49
C LYS A 12 5.03 -3.37 8.02
N VAL A 13 6.13 -2.74 7.60
CA VAL A 13 7.35 -3.43 7.14
C VAL A 13 8.53 -2.91 7.93
N THR A 14 9.45 -3.80 8.31
CA THR A 14 10.70 -3.42 8.97
C THR A 14 11.89 -3.92 8.15
N GLY A 15 12.82 -3.05 7.81
CA GLY A 15 13.97 -3.41 6.99
C GLY A 15 14.94 -2.26 6.74
N PRO A 16 16.04 -2.51 6.00
CA PRO A 16 16.89 -1.44 5.49
C PRO A 16 16.16 -0.62 4.43
N TYR A 17 16.59 0.63 4.23
CA TYR A 17 15.97 1.57 3.29
C TYR A 17 15.77 0.98 1.89
N HIS A 18 16.79 0.32 1.34
CA HIS A 18 16.74 -0.20 -0.02
C HIS A 18 15.71 -1.32 -0.21
N GLN A 19 15.59 -2.24 0.76
CA GLN A 19 14.60 -3.32 0.70
C GLN A 19 13.16 -2.80 0.88
N ILE A 20 12.98 -1.74 1.67
CA ILE A 20 11.67 -1.09 1.78
C ILE A 20 11.30 -0.43 0.44
N ALA A 21 12.25 0.21 -0.23
CA ALA A 21 12.01 0.80 -1.55
C ALA A 21 11.71 -0.29 -2.62
N GLU A 22 12.40 -1.42 -2.56
CA GLU A 22 12.13 -2.59 -3.40
C GLU A 22 10.71 -3.13 -3.15
N PHE A 23 10.32 -3.32 -1.88
CA PHE A 23 8.94 -3.73 -1.53
C PHE A 23 7.87 -2.79 -2.11
N VAL A 24 8.04 -1.47 -1.97
CA VAL A 24 7.10 -0.50 -2.53
C VAL A 24 7.06 -0.56 -4.06
N SER A 25 8.22 -0.76 -4.69
CA SER A 25 8.33 -0.91 -6.16
C SER A 25 7.61 -2.17 -6.65
N ASP A 26 7.77 -3.28 -5.96
CA ASP A 26 7.10 -4.55 -6.28
C ASP A 26 5.58 -4.43 -6.15
N VAL A 27 5.09 -3.76 -5.09
CA VAL A 27 3.66 -3.49 -4.92
C VAL A 27 3.11 -2.63 -6.05
N ALA A 28 3.86 -1.60 -6.48
CA ALA A 28 3.48 -0.76 -7.61
C ALA A 28 3.54 -1.49 -8.97
N ALA A 29 4.37 -2.52 -9.09
CA ALA A 29 4.51 -3.34 -10.31
C ALA A 29 3.47 -4.46 -10.43
N LEU A 30 2.60 -4.65 -9.43
CA LEU A 30 1.54 -5.66 -9.50
C LEU A 30 0.62 -5.42 -10.70
N PRO A 31 0.17 -6.47 -11.41
CA PRO A 31 -0.71 -6.34 -12.57
C PRO A 31 -2.18 -6.11 -12.15
N ARG A 32 -2.42 -5.14 -11.25
CA ARG A 32 -3.73 -4.70 -10.78
C ARG A 32 -3.63 -3.27 -10.21
N ILE A 33 -4.77 -2.60 -10.03
CA ILE A 33 -4.79 -1.25 -9.46
C ILE A 33 -4.57 -1.34 -7.94
N VAL A 34 -3.37 -0.95 -7.51
CA VAL A 34 -3.03 -0.75 -6.09
C VAL A 34 -2.45 0.65 -5.92
N THR A 35 -2.91 1.39 -4.92
CA THR A 35 -2.34 2.69 -4.57
C THR A 35 -1.83 2.66 -3.13
N MET A 36 -0.72 3.35 -2.88
CA MET A 36 -0.09 3.45 -1.56
C MET A 36 -0.39 4.82 -0.96
N HIS A 37 -0.86 4.85 0.28
CA HIS A 37 -1.24 6.06 1.01
C HIS A 37 -0.57 6.11 2.37
N ASP A 38 -0.45 7.32 2.92
CA ASP A 38 -0.01 7.59 4.30
C ASP A 38 1.32 6.93 4.68
N LEU A 39 2.26 6.86 3.73
CA LEU A 39 3.58 6.30 3.95
C LEU A 39 4.33 7.09 5.02
N LYS A 40 4.69 6.41 6.11
CA LYS A 40 5.51 6.94 7.21
C LYS A 40 6.71 6.03 7.41
N LEU A 41 7.90 6.61 7.44
CA LEU A 41 9.13 5.91 7.78
C LEU A 41 9.63 6.40 9.15
N GLN A 42 9.93 5.45 10.03
CA GLN A 42 10.48 5.71 11.36
C GLN A 42 11.78 4.94 11.51
N LYS A 43 12.80 5.59 12.07
CA LYS A 43 14.05 4.90 12.42
C LYS A 43 13.84 4.07 13.68
N ASP A 44 14.23 2.81 13.62
CA ASP A 44 14.26 1.88 14.75
C ASP A 44 15.67 1.26 14.82
N GLN A 45 16.50 1.84 15.69
CA GLN A 45 17.92 1.50 15.81
C GLN A 45 18.65 1.58 14.45
N ASP A 46 19.08 0.44 13.91
CA ASP A 46 19.78 0.31 12.63
C ASP A 46 18.86 0.00 11.44
N ARG A 47 17.53 -0.04 11.66
CA ARG A 47 16.52 -0.35 10.64
C ARG A 47 15.51 0.78 10.50
N LEU A 48 14.67 0.66 9.48
CA LEU A 48 13.50 1.51 9.28
C LEU A 48 12.23 0.68 9.45
N VAL A 49 11.23 1.28 10.06
CA VAL A 49 9.86 0.78 10.11
C VAL A 49 9.02 1.65 9.18
N MET A 50 8.47 1.04 8.14
CA MET A 50 7.51 1.66 7.24
C MET A 50 6.09 1.31 7.69
N LEU A 51 5.24 2.32 7.79
CA LEU A 51 3.79 2.20 7.94
C LEU A 51 3.12 2.80 6.71
N GLY A 52 2.04 2.21 6.25
CA GLY A 52 1.26 2.76 5.14
C GLY A 52 -0.04 2.00 4.91
N THR A 53 -0.86 2.50 4.00
CA THR A 53 -2.13 1.88 3.62
C THR A 53 -2.12 1.59 2.13
N ALA A 54 -2.20 0.31 1.75
CA ALA A 54 -2.47 -0.06 0.36
C ALA A 54 -3.98 -0.06 0.12
N LYS A 55 -4.43 0.54 -0.97
CA LYS A 55 -5.84 0.51 -1.39
C LYS A 55 -5.97 -0.21 -2.73
N THR A 56 -6.91 -1.14 -2.80
CA THR A 56 -7.34 -1.76 -4.05
C THR A 56 -8.74 -1.30 -4.40
N TYR A 57 -9.08 -1.29 -5.69
CA TYR A 57 -10.36 -0.81 -6.17
C TYR A 57 -11.10 -1.94 -6.89
N ARG A 58 -12.41 -2.02 -6.64
CA ARG A 58 -13.32 -2.85 -7.41
C ARG A 58 -14.56 -2.05 -7.76
N TYR A 59 -15.18 -2.36 -8.89
CA TYR A 59 -16.48 -1.80 -9.19
C TYR A 59 -17.51 -2.29 -8.15
N LEU A 60 -18.40 -1.39 -7.76
CA LEU A 60 -19.67 -1.77 -7.18
C LEU A 60 -20.58 -1.96 -8.38
N ASP A 61 -20.96 -3.20 -8.71
CA ASP A 61 -21.93 -3.42 -9.77
C ASP A 61 -23.17 -2.60 -9.45
N GLU A 62 -23.56 -1.69 -10.36
CA GLU A 62 -24.84 -0.97 -10.31
C GLU A 62 -26.01 -1.91 -10.68
N ASP A 63 -25.98 -3.16 -10.21
CA ASP A 63 -27.10 -4.09 -10.36
C ASP A 63 -28.01 -4.01 -9.14
N LYS A 64 -28.72 -2.88 -9.07
CA LYS A 64 -30.18 -2.82 -9.25
C LYS A 64 -30.68 -1.39 -9.38
#